data_AF-A0A7Z8VI90-F1
#
_entry.id   AF-A0A7Z8VI90-F1
#
_cell.length_a   1.000
_cell.length_b   1.000
_cell.length_c   1.000
_cell.angle_alpha   90.00
_cell.angle_beta   90.00
_cell.angle_gamma   90.00
#
_symmetry.space_group_name_H-M   'P 1'
#
loop_
_entity.id
_entity.type
_entity.pdbx_description
1 polymer ?
#
loop_
_entity_poly.entity_id
_entity_poly.type
_entity_poly.pdbx_seq_one_letter_code
_entity_poly.pdbx_strand_id
1 'polypeptide(L)'
;MKPLLFVFITFVLMYLAADNFLTRQSPSYAIEHPNDIIQHALLENPIKSTQQGIIISAERRGHYSGIGMINKHKMEFMIDTGATSVAVPSKLAKQAGLIFGMPVVSSTAAGNVRAYQTTIATLTIGVYHLEKYACTYS
;
A
#
# COMPACT_ATOMS: atom_id res chain seq x y z
N MET A 1 6.74 37.30 -29.27
CA MET A 1 5.97 36.87 -28.08
C MET A 1 5.34 35.48 -28.21
N LYS A 2 4.75 35.10 -29.35
CA LYS A 2 4.16 33.75 -29.56
C LYS A 2 5.07 32.53 -29.29
N PRO A 3 6.36 32.50 -29.68
CA PRO A 3 7.19 31.30 -29.48
C PRO A 3 7.55 31.04 -28.01
N LEU A 4 7.68 32.11 -27.20
CA LEU A 4 7.96 31.97 -25.76
C LEU A 4 6.77 31.36 -25.01
N LEU A 5 5.55 31.72 -25.41
CA LEU A 5 4.32 31.16 -24.87
C LEU A 5 4.21 29.65 -25.14
N PHE A 6 4.55 29.21 -26.36
CA PHE A 6 4.55 27.78 -26.71
C PHE A 6 5.55 26.99 -25.86
N VAL A 7 6.78 27.49 -25.70
CA VAL A 7 7.78 26.84 -24.84
C VAL A 7 7.28 26.72 -23.41
N PHE A 8 6.73 27.80 -22.85
CA PHE A 8 6.17 27.80 -21.50
C PHE A 8 5.05 26.75 -21.35
N ILE A 9 4.09 26.72 -22.29
CA ILE A 9 3.00 25.73 -22.29
C ILE A 9 3.56 24.30 -22.35
N THR A 10 4.56 24.04 -23.20
CA THR A 10 5.18 22.71 -23.29
C THR A 10 5.82 22.27 -21.98
N PHE A 11 6.55 23.16 -21.30
CA PHE A 11 7.13 22.85 -19.99
C PHE A 11 6.05 22.59 -18.93
N VAL A 12 4.97 23.37 -18.92
CA VAL A 12 3.85 23.16 -17.99
C VAL A 12 3.17 21.81 -18.26
N LEU A 13 2.88 21.49 -19.52
CA LEU A 13 2.28 20.20 -19.90
C LEU A 13 3.21 19.03 -19.54
N MET A 14 4.50 19.14 -19.82
CA MET A 14 5.50 18.13 -19.46
C MET A 14 5.57 17.94 -17.95
N TYR A 15 5.58 19.04 -17.18
CA TYR A 15 5.57 18.98 -15.72
C TYR A 15 4.34 18.25 -15.19
N LEU A 16 3.14 18.63 -15.66
CA LEU A 16 1.89 17.99 -15.24
C LEU A 16 1.83 16.51 -15.63
N ALA A 17 2.32 16.16 -16.82
CA ALA A 17 2.39 14.77 -17.27
C ALA A 17 3.37 13.94 -16.42
N ALA A 18 4.57 14.47 -16.15
CA ALA A 18 5.56 13.81 -15.31
C ALA A 18 5.07 13.65 -13.86
N ASP A 19 4.44 14.69 -13.31
CA ASP A 19 3.87 14.68 -11.97
C ASP A 19 2.79 13.59 -11.81
N ASN A 20 1.89 13.48 -12.79
CA ASN A 20 0.87 12.45 -12.84
C ASN A 20 1.49 11.04 -12.95
N PHE A 21 2.45 10.87 -13.85
CA PHE A 21 3.13 9.59 -14.07
C PHE A 21 3.84 9.10 -12.81
N LEU A 22 4.66 9.95 -12.18
CA LEU A 22 5.39 9.61 -10.96
C LEU A 22 4.45 9.33 -9.79
N THR A 23 3.33 10.03 -9.70
CA THR A 23 2.34 9.81 -8.64
C THR A 23 1.61 8.47 -8.80
N ARG A 24 1.44 7.96 -10.02
CA ARG A 24 0.89 6.62 -10.27
C ARG A 24 1.89 5.49 -10.01
N GLN A 25 3.18 5.77 -9.85
CA GLN A 25 4.14 4.74 -9.45
C GLN A 25 4.07 4.40 -7.95
N SER A 26 3.38 5.23 -7.16
CA SER A 26 3.22 5.06 -5.71
C SER A 26 2.30 3.89 -5.34
N PRO A 27 2.71 2.95 -4.46
CA PRO A 27 1.81 1.93 -3.95
C PRO A 27 0.65 2.51 -3.12
N SER A 28 0.85 3.61 -2.41
CA SER A 28 -0.25 4.24 -1.66
C SER A 28 -1.32 4.83 -2.58
N TYR A 29 -0.95 5.25 -3.80
CA TYR A 29 -1.91 5.73 -4.79
C TYR A 29 -2.93 4.66 -5.15
N ALA A 30 -2.51 3.40 -5.26
CA ALA A 30 -3.38 2.27 -5.55
C ALA A 30 -4.37 1.96 -4.41
N ILE A 31 -3.95 2.18 -3.15
CA ILE A 31 -4.85 2.11 -1.98
C ILE A 31 -5.92 3.21 -2.05
N GLU A 32 -5.55 4.44 -2.44
CA GLU A 32 -6.49 5.57 -2.58
C GLU A 32 -7.37 5.46 -3.85
N HIS A 33 -6.86 4.88 -4.93
CA HIS A 33 -7.50 4.84 -6.26
C HIS A 33 -7.58 3.39 -6.79
N PRO A 34 -8.32 2.49 -6.13
CA PRO A 34 -8.32 1.05 -6.43
C PRO A 34 -8.90 0.67 -7.80
N ASN A 35 -9.47 1.64 -8.53
CA ASN A 35 -10.05 1.45 -9.86
C ASN A 35 -9.24 2.12 -11.00
N ASP A 36 -8.06 2.69 -10.73
CA ASP A 36 -7.19 3.20 -11.81
C ASP A 36 -6.51 2.03 -12.54
N ILE A 37 -6.89 1.82 -13.80
CA ILE A 37 -6.43 0.71 -14.64
C ILE A 37 -4.94 0.84 -14.99
N ILE A 38 -4.43 2.07 -15.10
CA ILE A 38 -3.03 2.32 -15.47
C ILE A 38 -2.08 1.90 -14.33
N GLN A 39 -2.57 1.92 -13.09
CA GLN A 39 -1.81 1.61 -11.90
C GLN A 39 -1.13 0.23 -11.96
N HIS A 40 -1.87 -0.80 -12.37
CA HIS A 40 -1.36 -2.17 -12.39
C HIS A 40 -0.17 -2.38 -13.35
N ALA A 41 -0.04 -1.52 -14.35
CA ALA A 41 1.07 -1.55 -15.31
C ALA A 41 2.29 -0.73 -14.87
N LEU A 42 2.08 0.31 -14.05
CA LEU A 42 3.13 1.25 -13.63
C LEU A 42 3.71 0.95 -12.24
N LEU A 43 3.07 0.07 -11.47
CA LEU A 43 3.47 -0.19 -10.10
C LEU A 43 4.77 -0.99 -10.03
N GLU A 44 5.86 -0.32 -9.69
CA GLU A 44 7.07 -1.00 -9.22
C GLU A 44 6.96 -1.29 -7.73
N ASN A 45 7.46 -2.44 -7.28
CA ASN A 45 7.52 -2.76 -5.86
C ASN A 45 8.72 -2.02 -5.23
N PRO A 46 8.53 -1.03 -4.34
CA PRO A 46 9.63 -0.27 -3.75
C PRO A 46 10.44 -1.06 -2.69
N ILE A 47 10.04 -2.30 -2.42
CA ILE A 47 10.73 -3.19 -1.48
C ILE A 47 11.88 -3.87 -2.20
N LYS A 48 13.10 -3.55 -1.79
CA LYS A 48 14.33 -4.23 -2.23
C LYS A 48 14.82 -5.15 -1.13
N SER A 49 14.98 -6.42 -1.45
CA SER A 49 15.57 -7.39 -0.52
C SER A 49 17.09 -7.34 -0.62
N THR A 50 17.76 -7.35 0.52
CA THR A 50 19.23 -7.36 0.65
C THR A 50 19.67 -8.58 1.45
N GLN A 51 20.99 -8.80 1.57
CA GLN A 51 21.51 -9.89 2.40
C GLN A 51 21.23 -9.67 3.89
N GLN A 52 21.03 -8.42 4.32
CA GLN A 52 20.83 -8.04 5.72
C GLN A 52 19.35 -7.77 6.08
N GLY A 53 18.43 -7.76 5.11
CA GLY A 53 17.01 -7.50 5.36
C GLY A 53 16.27 -6.93 4.15
N ILE A 54 15.40 -5.95 4.40
CA ILE A 54 14.67 -5.24 3.35
C ILE A 54 14.93 -3.74 3.44
N ILE A 55 14.99 -3.09 2.28
CA ILE A 55 14.95 -1.64 2.14
C ILE A 55 13.61 -1.29 1.52
N ILE A 56 12.86 -0.41 2.18
CA ILE A 56 11.63 0.17 1.65
C ILE A 56 11.90 1.66 1.45
N SER A 57 11.87 2.10 0.20
CA SER A 57 12.00 3.52 -0.10
C SER A 57 10.69 4.24 0.18
N ALA A 58 10.78 5.39 0.86
CA ALA A 58 9.62 6.25 1.02
C ALA A 58 9.15 6.73 -0.34
N GLU A 59 7.83 6.80 -0.51
CA GLU A 59 7.25 7.41 -1.70
C GLU A 59 7.29 8.95 -1.63
N ARG A 60 6.88 9.61 -2.71
CA ARG A 60 6.89 11.08 -2.81
C ARG A 60 6.05 11.78 -1.72
N ARG A 61 5.02 11.11 -1.19
CA ARG A 61 4.19 11.59 -0.07
C ARG A 61 4.77 11.30 1.32
N GLY A 62 5.90 10.58 1.39
CA GLY A 62 6.61 10.26 2.62
C GLY A 62 6.14 8.99 3.33
N HIS A 63 5.13 8.28 2.81
CA HIS A 63 4.73 6.98 3.33
C HIS A 63 5.70 5.87 2.91
N TYR A 64 5.78 4.83 3.73
CA TYR A 64 6.46 3.59 3.39
C TYR A 64 5.38 2.56 3.07
N SER A 65 5.26 2.21 1.81
CA SER A 65 4.29 1.24 1.31
C SER A 65 4.95 0.31 0.32
N GLY A 66 4.29 -0.79 -0.03
CA GLY A 66 4.83 -1.73 -0.99
C GLY A 66 3.94 -2.96 -1.15
N ILE A 67 4.46 -3.96 -1.87
CA ILE A 67 3.73 -5.18 -2.12
C ILE A 67 4.24 -6.34 -1.29
N GLY A 68 3.33 -6.97 -0.54
CA GLY A 68 3.54 -8.22 0.18
C GLY A 68 2.57 -9.31 -0.26
N MET A 69 2.60 -10.43 0.45
CA MET A 69 1.62 -11.50 0.31
C MET A 69 0.99 -11.82 1.66
N ILE A 70 -0.34 -11.89 1.69
CA ILE A 70 -1.11 -12.48 2.78
C ILE A 70 -1.65 -13.81 2.26
N ASN A 71 -1.32 -14.89 2.95
CA ASN A 71 -1.51 -16.25 2.48
C ASN A 71 -0.91 -16.41 1.07
N LYS A 72 -1.73 -16.66 0.05
CA LYS A 72 -1.32 -16.79 -1.35
C LYS A 72 -1.72 -15.59 -2.21
N HIS A 73 -2.13 -14.49 -1.59
CA HIS A 73 -2.68 -13.32 -2.27
C HIS A 73 -1.72 -12.14 -2.18
N LYS A 74 -1.35 -11.60 -3.34
CA LYS A 74 -0.54 -10.38 -3.48
C LYS A 74 -1.36 -9.18 -3.06
N MET A 75 -0.86 -8.38 -2.12
CA MET A 75 -1.57 -7.23 -1.55
C MET A 75 -0.63 -6.06 -1.29
N GLU A 76 -1.16 -4.86 -1.43
CA GLU A 76 -0.50 -3.63 -1.01
C GLU A 76 -0.57 -3.47 0.51
N PHE A 77 0.51 -3.00 1.10
CA PHE A 77 0.55 -2.64 2.51
C PHE A 77 1.21 -1.27 2.69
N MET A 78 0.92 -0.67 3.84
CA MET A 78 1.57 0.54 4.32
C MET A 78 2.13 0.27 5.72
N ILE A 79 3.31 0.81 6.02
CA ILE A 79 3.90 0.78 7.34
C ILE A 79 3.28 1.89 8.18
N ASP A 80 2.60 1.49 9.25
CA ASP A 80 2.01 2.39 10.25
C ASP A 80 2.63 2.10 11.63
N THR A 81 3.55 2.95 12.06
CA THR A 81 4.24 2.81 13.35
C THR A 81 3.34 3.14 14.55
N GLY A 82 2.18 3.75 14.34
CA GLY A 82 1.18 4.00 15.37
C GLY A 82 0.25 2.81 15.62
N ALA A 83 0.25 1.81 14.73
CA ALA A 83 -0.59 0.63 14.86
C ALA A 83 0.03 -0.40 15.82
N THR A 84 -0.79 -0.96 16.70
CA THR A 84 -0.40 -2.05 17.62
C THR A 84 -0.61 -3.44 17.04
N SER A 85 -1.30 -3.54 15.91
CA SER A 85 -1.57 -4.79 15.18
C SER A 85 -1.68 -4.52 13.69
N VAL A 86 -1.48 -5.56 12.87
CA VAL A 86 -1.74 -5.46 11.43
C VAL A 86 -3.25 -5.34 11.21
N ALA A 87 -3.67 -4.32 10.49
CA ALA A 87 -5.05 -4.12 10.09
C ALA A 87 -5.23 -4.50 8.62
N VAL A 88 -6.17 -5.41 8.34
CA VAL A 88 -6.51 -5.84 6.98
C VAL A 88 -7.90 -5.31 6.61
N PRO A 89 -8.11 -4.65 5.46
CA PRO A 89 -9.45 -4.27 5.04
C PRO A 89 -10.36 -5.49 4.83
N SER A 90 -11.63 -5.42 5.23
CA SER A 90 -12.61 -6.52 5.13
C SER A 90 -12.67 -7.19 3.76
N LYS A 91 -12.58 -6.41 2.67
CA LYS A 91 -12.58 -6.95 1.30
C LYS A 91 -11.36 -7.82 1.02
N LEU A 92 -10.18 -7.35 1.43
CA LEU A 92 -8.92 -8.06 1.26
C LEU A 92 -8.85 -9.29 2.19
N ALA A 93 -9.31 -9.17 3.43
CA ALA A 93 -9.38 -10.30 4.36
C ALA A 93 -10.20 -11.47 3.79
N LYS A 94 -11.36 -11.18 3.20
CA LYS A 94 -12.19 -12.19 2.49
C LYS A 94 -11.46 -12.79 1.31
N GLN A 95 -10.80 -11.96 0.49
CA GLN A 95 -10.01 -12.44 -0.66
C GLN A 95 -8.85 -13.35 -0.23
N ALA A 96 -8.20 -13.05 0.89
CA ALA A 96 -7.15 -13.88 1.48
C ALA A 96 -7.65 -15.14 2.21
N GLY A 97 -8.97 -15.32 2.34
CA GLY A 97 -9.55 -16.45 3.07
C GLY A 97 -9.32 -16.38 4.58
N LEU A 98 -9.19 -15.18 5.16
CA LEU A 98 -9.04 -15.00 6.60
C LEU A 98 -10.38 -15.32 7.31
N ILE A 99 -10.29 -16.04 8.42
CA ILE A 99 -11.45 -16.47 9.21
C ILE A 99 -11.76 -15.43 10.27
N PHE A 100 -13.04 -15.06 10.38
CA PHE A 100 -13.51 -14.05 11.31
C PHE A 100 -13.62 -14.62 12.73
N GLY A 101 -12.83 -14.06 13.64
CA GLY A 101 -12.87 -14.40 15.06
C GLY A 101 -13.73 -13.44 15.86
N MET A 102 -13.30 -13.20 17.10
CA MET A 102 -14.03 -12.37 18.05
C MET A 102 -14.06 -10.89 17.62
N PRO A 103 -15.20 -10.20 17.77
CA PRO A 103 -15.27 -8.77 17.56
C PRO A 103 -14.43 -8.04 18.61
N VAL A 104 -13.72 -7.01 18.16
CA VAL A 104 -12.90 -6.12 18.99
C VAL A 104 -13.14 -4.67 18.60
N VAL A 105 -12.75 -3.75 19.46
CA VAL A 105 -12.73 -2.33 19.15
C VAL A 105 -11.29 -1.95 18.84
N SER A 106 -11.07 -1.41 17.64
CA SER A 106 -9.77 -0.84 17.23
C SER A 106 -9.85 0.67 17.34
N SER A 107 -8.84 1.27 17.98
CA SER A 107 -8.69 2.72 18.06
C SER A 107 -7.90 3.21 16.87
N THR A 108 -8.49 4.11 16.07
CA THR A 108 -7.86 4.72 14.90
C THR A 108 -7.80 6.23 15.07
N ALA A 109 -7.07 6.93 14.20
CA ALA A 109 -7.07 8.39 14.18
C ALA A 109 -8.47 9.01 13.97
N ALA A 110 -9.37 8.29 13.29
CA ALA A 110 -10.76 8.71 13.06
C ALA A 110 -11.73 8.28 14.19
N GLY A 111 -11.21 7.66 15.26
CA GLY A 111 -11.99 7.15 16.39
C GLY A 111 -12.06 5.63 16.43
N ASN A 112 -12.99 5.12 17.24
CA ASN A 112 -13.15 3.69 17.47
C ASN A 112 -13.93 3.03 16.34
N VAL A 113 -13.39 1.96 15.78
CA VAL A 113 -14.04 1.13 14.76
C VAL A 113 -14.21 -0.30 15.27
N ARG A 114 -15.30 -0.95 14.86
CA ARG A 114 -15.47 -2.39 15.08
C ARG A 114 -14.55 -3.13 14.13
N ALA A 115 -13.68 -3.95 14.69
CA ALA A 115 -12.82 -4.88 13.95
C ALA A 115 -13.05 -6.29 14.48
N TYR A 116 -12.36 -7.27 13.91
CA TYR A 116 -12.43 -8.65 14.34
C TYR A 116 -11.04 -9.25 14.35
N GLN A 117 -10.75 -10.07 15.35
CA GLN A 117 -9.49 -10.81 15.41
C GLN A 117 -9.45 -11.86 14.31
N THR A 118 -8.27 -12.04 13.73
CA THR A 118 -7.99 -13.15 12.82
C THR A 118 -6.50 -13.51 12.87
N THR A 119 -6.12 -14.51 12.10
CA THR A 119 -4.74 -14.96 12.00
C THR A 119 -4.40 -15.17 10.54
N ILE A 120 -3.34 -14.49 10.10
CA ILE A 120 -2.75 -14.70 8.78
C ILE A 120 -1.92 -15.97 8.86
N ALA A 121 -2.20 -16.94 7.97
CA ALA A 121 -1.45 -18.19 7.94
C ALA A 121 0.00 -17.93 7.51
N THR A 122 0.21 -17.16 6.44
CA THR A 122 1.53 -16.73 5.98
C THR A 122 1.53 -15.26 5.58
N LEU A 123 2.42 -14.46 6.14
CA LEU A 123 2.66 -13.06 5.75
C LEU A 123 4.08 -12.97 5.17
N THR A 124 4.20 -12.53 3.93
CA THR A 124 5.50 -12.35 3.26
C THR A 124 5.70 -10.90 2.85
N ILE A 125 6.85 -10.34 3.22
CA ILE A 125 7.28 -8.98 2.85
C ILE A 125 8.77 -9.04 2.48
N GLY A 126 9.08 -8.90 1.19
CA GLY A 126 10.44 -9.12 0.69
C GLY A 126 10.95 -10.52 1.07
N VAL A 127 12.09 -10.59 1.76
CA VAL A 127 12.68 -11.84 2.26
C VAL A 127 12.09 -12.34 3.60
N TYR A 128 11.23 -11.55 4.25
CA TYR A 128 10.65 -11.95 5.52
C TYR A 128 9.41 -12.80 5.28
N HIS A 129 9.37 -13.96 5.95
CA HIS A 129 8.26 -14.89 5.95
C HIS A 129 7.83 -15.14 7.39
N LEU A 130 6.60 -14.76 7.71
CA LEU A 130 5.99 -14.93 9.03
C LEU A 130 4.85 -15.93 8.92
N GLU A 131 4.74 -16.82 9.90
CA GLU A 131 3.65 -17.79 9.97
C GLU A 131 2.77 -17.52 11.19
N LYS A 132 1.46 -17.80 11.05
CA LYS A 132 0.48 -17.67 12.14
C LYS A 132 0.50 -16.31 12.84
N TYR A 133 0.45 -15.24 12.04
CA TYR A 133 0.56 -13.88 12.55
C TYR A 133 -0.81 -13.33 12.95
N ALA A 134 -0.96 -12.88 14.20
CA ALA A 134 -2.19 -12.30 14.70
C ALA A 134 -2.45 -10.92 14.10
N CYS A 135 -3.67 -10.68 13.64
CA CYS A 135 -4.04 -9.41 13.06
C CYS A 135 -5.52 -9.09 13.33
N THR A 136 -5.95 -7.90 12.97
CA THR A 136 -7.36 -7.52 12.93
C THR A 136 -7.78 -7.24 11.49
N TYR A 137 -9.08 -7.30 11.24
CA TYR A 137 -9.64 -6.77 10.00
C TYR A 137 -10.90 -5.95 10.29
N SER A 138 -11.16 -4.95 9.44
CA SER A 138 -12.32 -4.05 9.50
C SER A 138 -12.75 -3.62 8.11
#